data_AF-A0EDU7-F1
#
_entry.id   AF-A0EDU7-F1
#
_cell.length_a   1.000
_cell.length_b   1.000
_cell.length_c   1.000
_cell.angle_alpha   90.00
_cell.angle_beta   90.00
_cell.angle_gamma   90.00
#
_symmetry.space_group_name_H-M   'P 1'
#
loop_
_entity.id
_entity.type
_entity.pdbx_description
1 polymer ?
#
loop_
_entity_poly.entity_id
_entity_poly.type
_entity_poly.pdbx_seq_one_letter_code
_entity_poly.pdbx_strand_id
1 'polypeptide(L)'
;MQSPFRLYSAQRTFTCRNVENKASFFISKKTKQTKKQQEIDNLNEQLLKVKQSNNQLFEENKQLKQQILHFEKQLNKQEKLLILNTQAKAESKQSELEFQVRMKTEETCSIIAYQKQIKDYKARELYNQQQIEELKRDTRRTKLQECQIECKIIKEELEKMKFKYQALIHQIQFSQKDELLKDNIKISQELLISQQKIQELELHNKKIQQDLHHSDFKRMQSEKLVFDKEKELQLIQFEYSNPKKTINDLNRQWQMRLENQKQLYQQLEEEVKLRNDKINLLEKTLKEDKTAYQLKEAHYKREIDNLNIQIGQFKETIQHLENQQIAEKSSDEQESLSEKSVRKASQNYQKQKTVVLNRKKVQKVSLKEVEIIGKELALKLQLAQIPFSKLDSFLYSKSSRGIINLSEIDEILKQSPFDLPDDQALLVARFLAEPEQEEWIYYDSYQTNDVVIVISIFRNLIKPFELLNPQYYDTIHQELKQIFKHNKNKLTDYLMLNGDNCDLTQFKKAFEYCDIPLTQEQETYISIRMYEKYRRIENLKYQEIIDYFK
;
A
#
# COMPACT_ATOMS: atom_id res chain seq x y z
N MET A 1 9.43 11.83 25.66
CA MET A 1 9.62 10.47 25.11
C MET A 1 9.57 10.58 23.60
N GLN A 2 10.74 10.62 22.97
CA GLN A 2 10.93 10.86 21.54
C GLN A 2 11.34 9.55 20.88
N SER A 3 10.60 9.14 19.84
CA SER A 3 10.99 8.09 18.89
C SER A 3 11.42 8.76 17.59
N PRO A 4 12.60 8.41 17.04
CA PRO A 4 12.88 8.70 15.65
C PRO A 4 13.30 7.43 14.91
N PHE A 5 12.32 6.65 14.43
CA PHE A 5 12.55 5.76 13.28
C PHE A 5 12.54 6.60 12.00
N ARG A 6 13.71 7.14 11.64
CA ARG A 6 13.99 7.66 10.30
C ARG A 6 14.26 6.48 9.37
N LEU A 7 13.30 6.12 8.53
CA LEU A 7 13.53 5.28 7.36
C LEU A 7 14.20 6.14 6.28
N TYR A 8 15.51 5.97 6.10
CA TYR A 8 16.22 6.48 4.94
C TYR A 8 15.82 5.64 3.71
N SER A 9 15.02 6.23 2.82
CA SER A 9 14.81 5.72 1.46
C SER A 9 16.08 5.96 0.64
N ALA A 10 16.99 4.99 0.62
CA ALA A 10 18.08 4.97 -0.35
C ALA A 10 17.52 4.55 -1.71
N GLN A 11 17.16 5.53 -2.55
CA GLN A 11 16.99 5.30 -3.99
C GLN A 11 18.34 4.86 -4.57
N ARG A 12 18.51 3.55 -4.77
CA ARG A 12 19.57 3.02 -5.64
C ARG A 12 19.11 3.19 -7.09
N THR A 13 19.59 4.24 -7.73
CA THR A 13 19.58 4.37 -9.18
C THR A 13 20.42 3.23 -9.77
N PHE A 14 19.75 2.24 -10.36
CA PHE A 14 20.38 1.27 -11.26
C PHE A 14 20.81 2.03 -12.53
N THR A 15 22.03 2.55 -12.51
CA THR A 15 22.70 2.93 -13.76
C THR A 15 23.30 1.67 -14.35
N CYS A 16 22.62 1.11 -15.34
CA CYS A 16 23.20 0.14 -16.27
C CYS A 16 24.37 0.82 -16.99
N ARG A 17 25.57 0.71 -16.43
CA ARG A 17 26.79 0.94 -17.20
C ARG A 17 26.91 -0.24 -18.16
N ASN A 18 26.65 0.04 -19.44
CA ASN A 18 27.08 -0.79 -20.56
C ASN A 18 28.55 -1.14 -20.35
N VAL A 19 28.80 -2.39 -19.96
CA VAL A 19 30.14 -2.98 -20.03
C VAL A 19 30.37 -3.25 -21.50
N GLU A 20 30.99 -2.29 -22.17
CA GLU A 20 31.60 -2.51 -23.46
C GLU A 20 32.52 -3.73 -23.36
N ASN A 21 32.19 -4.76 -24.13
CA ASN A 21 32.99 -5.95 -24.35
C ASN A 21 34.35 -5.54 -24.95
N LYS A 22 35.33 -5.23 -24.10
CA LYS A 22 36.74 -5.18 -24.50
C LYS A 22 37.25 -6.62 -24.57
N ALA A 23 37.14 -7.21 -25.76
CA ALA A 23 37.69 -8.50 -26.15
C ALA A 23 39.24 -8.56 -26.21
N SER A 24 39.97 -7.72 -25.45
CA SER A 24 41.42 -7.59 -25.54
C SER A 24 42.20 -8.19 -24.35
N PHE A 25 41.54 -8.76 -23.34
CA PHE A 25 42.24 -9.29 -22.15
C PHE A 25 42.66 -10.78 -22.22
N PHE A 26 42.18 -11.55 -23.20
CA PHE A 26 42.45 -12.99 -23.28
C PHE A 26 43.59 -13.39 -24.22
N ILE A 27 44.17 -12.46 -24.98
CA ILE A 27 45.21 -12.78 -25.97
C ILE A 27 46.63 -12.84 -25.34
N SER A 28 46.86 -12.31 -24.14
CA SER A 28 48.20 -12.25 -23.53
C SER A 28 48.61 -13.48 -22.69
N LYS A 29 47.67 -14.38 -22.36
CA LYS A 29 47.95 -15.54 -21.47
C LYS A 29 48.40 -16.79 -22.22
N LYS A 30 47.84 -17.10 -23.39
CA LYS A 30 48.30 -18.21 -24.24
C LYS A 30 49.76 -18.01 -24.67
N THR A 31 50.15 -16.77 -24.97
CA THR A 31 51.50 -16.39 -25.42
C THR A 31 52.59 -16.52 -24.36
N LYS A 32 52.27 -16.46 -23.05
CA LYS A 32 53.28 -16.64 -21.98
C LYS A 32 53.56 -18.10 -21.65
N GLN A 33 52.55 -18.97 -21.79
CA GLN A 33 52.71 -20.41 -21.51
C GLN A 33 53.50 -21.09 -22.65
N THR A 34 53.27 -20.68 -23.91
CA THR A 34 54.08 -21.14 -25.05
C THR A 34 55.53 -20.70 -24.99
N LYS A 35 55.83 -19.48 -24.51
CA LYS A 35 57.22 -19.00 -24.39
C LYS A 35 58.04 -19.80 -23.37
N LYS A 36 57.45 -20.14 -22.22
CA LYS A 36 58.14 -20.93 -21.18
C LYS A 36 58.36 -22.39 -21.62
N GLN A 37 57.40 -22.98 -22.34
CA GLN A 37 57.58 -24.31 -22.93
C GLN A 37 58.69 -24.31 -23.98
N GLN A 38 58.74 -23.28 -24.84
CA GLN A 38 59.82 -23.09 -25.81
C GLN A 38 61.19 -22.95 -25.14
N GLU A 39 61.30 -22.28 -23.99
CA GLU A 39 62.55 -22.21 -23.22
C GLU A 39 63.01 -23.58 -22.70
N ILE A 40 62.09 -24.41 -22.20
CA ILE A 40 62.39 -25.78 -21.76
C ILE A 40 62.81 -26.66 -22.95
N ASP A 41 62.10 -26.58 -24.06
CA ASP A 41 62.40 -27.36 -25.27
C ASP A 41 63.78 -26.96 -25.85
N ASN A 42 64.10 -25.67 -25.85
CA ASN A 42 65.42 -25.15 -26.25
C ASN A 42 66.56 -25.63 -25.33
N LEU A 43 66.34 -25.65 -24.01
CA LEU A 43 67.32 -26.16 -23.04
C LEU A 43 67.54 -27.67 -23.22
N ASN A 44 66.48 -28.43 -23.43
CA ASN A 44 66.56 -29.87 -23.73
C ASN A 44 67.34 -30.14 -25.02
N GLU A 45 67.12 -29.35 -26.07
CA GLU A 45 67.87 -29.46 -27.33
C GLU A 45 69.36 -29.14 -27.13
N GLN A 46 69.69 -28.10 -26.36
CA GLN A 46 71.08 -27.77 -26.00
C GLN A 46 71.73 -28.90 -25.18
N LEU A 47 71.01 -29.47 -24.22
CA LEU A 47 71.50 -30.56 -23.39
C LEU A 47 71.75 -31.84 -24.21
N LEU A 48 70.93 -32.10 -25.23
CA LEU A 48 71.15 -33.19 -26.18
C LEU A 48 72.41 -32.97 -27.01
N LYS A 49 72.62 -31.76 -27.55
CA LYS A 49 73.83 -31.40 -28.32
C LYS A 49 75.10 -31.54 -27.49
N VAL A 50 75.07 -31.07 -26.23
CA VAL A 50 76.19 -31.20 -25.28
C VAL A 50 76.48 -32.68 -24.97
N LYS A 51 75.45 -33.51 -24.76
CA LYS A 51 75.63 -34.96 -24.55
C LYS A 51 76.26 -35.65 -25.76
N GLN A 52 75.81 -35.32 -26.97
CA GLN A 52 76.36 -35.90 -28.19
C GLN A 52 77.83 -35.52 -28.38
N SER A 53 78.18 -34.25 -28.18
CA SER A 53 79.58 -33.77 -28.24
C SER A 53 80.46 -34.44 -27.18
N ASN A 54 79.98 -34.57 -25.94
CA ASN A 54 80.71 -35.24 -24.87
C ASN A 54 80.96 -36.73 -25.18
N ASN A 55 79.98 -37.43 -25.76
CA ASN A 55 80.14 -38.82 -26.17
C ASN A 55 81.17 -38.97 -27.31
N GLN A 56 81.17 -38.06 -28.29
CA GLN A 56 82.16 -38.04 -29.37
C GLN A 56 83.58 -37.83 -28.83
N LEU A 57 83.78 -36.82 -27.97
CA LEU A 57 85.08 -36.55 -27.34
C LEU A 57 85.55 -37.71 -26.45
N PHE A 58 84.61 -38.41 -25.79
CA PHE A 58 84.94 -39.58 -24.98
C PHE A 58 85.46 -40.75 -25.84
N GLU A 59 84.81 -41.03 -26.97
CA GLU A 59 85.27 -42.05 -27.92
C GLU A 59 86.60 -41.65 -28.60
N GLU A 60 86.78 -40.37 -28.96
CA GLU A 60 88.07 -39.87 -29.46
C GLU A 60 89.19 -40.05 -28.43
N ASN A 61 88.94 -39.70 -27.16
CA ASN A 61 89.93 -39.90 -26.09
C ASN A 61 90.27 -41.38 -25.89
N LYS A 62 89.29 -42.27 -26.02
CA LYS A 62 89.51 -43.72 -25.95
C LYS A 62 90.38 -44.21 -27.10
N GLN A 63 90.15 -43.72 -28.33
CA GLN A 63 90.99 -44.03 -29.48
C GLN A 63 92.41 -43.48 -29.34
N LEU A 64 92.55 -42.23 -28.86
CA LEU A 64 93.85 -41.60 -28.59
C LEU A 64 94.66 -42.41 -27.57
N LYS A 65 94.05 -42.86 -26.47
CA LYS A 65 94.69 -43.74 -25.49
C LYS A 65 95.19 -45.05 -26.10
N GLN A 66 94.41 -45.64 -27.00
CA GLN A 66 94.82 -46.86 -27.72
C GLN A 66 96.00 -46.60 -28.67
N GLN A 67 95.99 -45.46 -29.36
CA GLN A 67 97.10 -45.05 -30.25
C GLN A 67 98.38 -44.74 -29.47
N ILE A 68 98.28 -44.01 -28.34
CA ILE A 68 99.41 -43.77 -27.43
C ILE A 68 100.00 -45.10 -26.97
N LEU A 69 99.16 -46.03 -26.50
CA LEU A 69 99.62 -47.34 -26.06
C LEU A 69 100.28 -48.15 -27.19
N HIS A 70 99.77 -48.05 -28.42
CA HIS A 70 100.35 -48.70 -29.59
C HIS A 70 101.75 -48.13 -29.91
N PHE A 71 101.89 -46.80 -29.96
CA PHE A 71 103.17 -46.15 -30.19
C PHE A 71 104.15 -46.37 -29.04
N GLU A 72 103.71 -46.41 -27.78
CA GLU A 72 104.54 -46.77 -26.63
C GLU A 72 105.07 -48.21 -26.74
N LYS A 73 104.26 -49.15 -27.26
CA LYS A 73 104.73 -50.52 -27.56
C LYS A 73 105.73 -50.56 -28.71
N GLN A 74 105.50 -49.79 -29.78
CA GLN A 74 106.44 -49.68 -30.91
C GLN A 74 107.77 -49.04 -30.48
N LEU A 75 107.71 -47.97 -29.70
CA LEU A 75 108.87 -47.28 -29.11
C LEU A 75 109.68 -48.25 -28.26
N ASN A 76 109.04 -48.96 -27.32
CA ASN A 76 109.71 -49.97 -26.50
C ASN A 76 110.35 -51.10 -27.34
N LYS A 77 109.74 -51.49 -28.47
CA LYS A 77 110.32 -52.49 -29.38
C LYS A 77 111.57 -51.95 -30.07
N GLN A 78 111.54 -50.70 -30.54
CA GLN A 78 112.69 -50.04 -31.18
C GLN A 78 113.82 -49.76 -30.19
N GLU A 79 113.50 -49.32 -28.97
CA GLU A 79 114.49 -49.14 -27.88
C GLU A 79 115.17 -50.47 -27.52
N LYS A 80 114.40 -51.57 -27.44
CA LYS A 80 114.95 -52.92 -27.23
C LYS A 80 115.85 -53.37 -28.38
N LEU A 81 115.46 -53.11 -29.64
CA LEU A 81 116.30 -53.41 -30.81
C LEU A 81 117.59 -52.60 -30.80
N LEU A 82 117.53 -51.31 -30.45
CA LEU A 82 118.70 -50.46 -30.29
C LEU A 82 119.63 -51.01 -29.20
N ILE A 83 119.09 -51.43 -28.04
CA ILE A 83 119.87 -52.03 -26.94
C ILE A 83 120.50 -53.36 -27.37
N LEU A 84 119.73 -54.26 -28.02
CA LEU A 84 120.22 -55.54 -28.56
C LEU A 84 121.33 -55.33 -29.61
N ASN A 85 121.15 -54.37 -30.53
CA ASN A 85 122.17 -53.99 -31.52
C ASN A 85 123.41 -53.35 -30.86
N THR A 86 123.25 -52.73 -29.69
CA THR A 86 124.35 -52.15 -28.92
C THR A 86 125.08 -53.22 -28.10
N GLN A 87 124.37 -54.23 -27.57
CA GLN A 87 124.91 -55.34 -26.79
C GLN A 87 125.56 -56.43 -27.66
N ALA A 88 124.97 -56.78 -28.82
CA ALA A 88 125.55 -57.70 -29.80
C ALA A 88 126.88 -57.18 -30.41
N LYS A 89 127.22 -55.91 -30.19
CA LYS A 89 128.44 -55.24 -30.67
C LYS A 89 129.55 -55.09 -29.63
N ALA A 90 129.38 -55.64 -28.42
CA ALA A 90 130.49 -55.79 -27.48
C ALA A 90 131.49 -56.88 -27.91
N GLU A 91 131.15 -57.72 -28.90
CA GLU A 91 131.91 -58.95 -29.22
C GLU A 91 132.44 -59.07 -30.67
N SER A 92 132.35 -58.05 -31.54
CA SER A 92 132.82 -58.18 -32.94
C SER A 92 133.59 -56.96 -33.44
N LYS A 93 134.85 -57.17 -33.86
CA LYS A 93 135.76 -56.16 -34.42
C LYS A 93 135.80 -56.22 -35.95
N GLN A 94 135.91 -55.02 -36.53
CA GLN A 94 136.34 -54.63 -37.88
C GLN A 94 135.32 -54.60 -39.04
N SER A 95 135.28 -53.42 -39.68
CA SER A 95 134.81 -53.09 -41.02
C SER A 95 133.29 -52.98 -41.28
N GLU A 96 132.63 -51.93 -40.75
CA GLU A 96 131.37 -51.41 -41.32
C GLU A 96 130.96 -50.03 -40.73
N LEU A 97 131.88 -49.04 -40.71
CA LEU A 97 131.63 -47.77 -40.00
C LEU A 97 130.52 -46.90 -40.64
N GLU A 98 130.35 -46.91 -41.98
CA GLU A 98 129.39 -46.04 -42.67
C GLU A 98 127.95 -46.58 -42.73
N PHE A 99 127.77 -47.89 -42.91
CA PHE A 99 126.44 -48.53 -42.83
C PHE A 99 125.87 -48.49 -41.41
N GLN A 100 126.73 -48.56 -40.40
CA GLN A 100 126.35 -48.54 -38.99
C GLN A 100 125.96 -47.13 -38.48
N VAL A 101 126.52 -46.06 -39.04
CA VAL A 101 126.08 -44.68 -38.73
C VAL A 101 124.71 -44.40 -39.35
N ARG A 102 124.43 -44.90 -40.57
CA ARG A 102 123.10 -44.79 -41.21
C ARG A 102 122.01 -45.57 -40.47
N MET A 103 122.25 -46.83 -40.11
CA MET A 103 121.27 -47.63 -39.36
C MET A 103 120.99 -47.07 -37.95
N LYS A 104 122.01 -46.62 -37.21
CA LYS A 104 121.81 -45.99 -35.90
C LYS A 104 121.07 -44.65 -35.99
N THR A 105 121.31 -43.87 -37.05
CA THR A 105 120.59 -42.61 -37.27
C THR A 105 119.14 -42.84 -37.69
N GLU A 106 118.83 -43.89 -38.46
CA GLU A 106 117.44 -44.25 -38.79
C GLU A 106 116.64 -44.76 -37.57
N GLU A 107 117.25 -45.61 -36.73
CA GLU A 107 116.62 -46.10 -35.49
C GLU A 107 116.42 -44.96 -34.47
N THR A 108 117.40 -44.06 -34.30
CA THR A 108 117.24 -42.89 -33.42
C THR A 108 116.26 -41.85 -33.97
N CYS A 109 116.24 -41.61 -35.28
CA CYS A 109 115.21 -40.76 -35.90
C CYS A 109 113.81 -41.34 -35.71
N SER A 110 113.65 -42.67 -35.80
CA SER A 110 112.37 -43.35 -35.56
C SER A 110 111.94 -43.24 -34.09
N ILE A 111 112.85 -43.41 -33.14
CA ILE A 111 112.61 -43.21 -31.70
C ILE A 111 112.16 -41.76 -31.43
N ILE A 112 112.86 -40.76 -31.96
CA ILE A 112 112.49 -39.34 -31.81
C ILE A 112 111.11 -39.05 -32.43
N ALA A 113 110.82 -39.62 -33.61
CA ALA A 113 109.53 -39.47 -34.27
C ALA A 113 108.38 -40.06 -33.42
N TYR A 114 108.54 -41.26 -32.87
CA TYR A 114 107.54 -41.88 -31.99
C TYR A 114 107.39 -41.12 -30.67
N GLN A 115 108.47 -40.64 -30.06
CA GLN A 115 108.41 -39.81 -28.85
C GLN A 115 107.66 -38.49 -29.11
N LYS A 116 107.90 -37.85 -30.27
CA LYS A 116 107.17 -36.66 -30.68
C LYS A 116 105.68 -36.95 -30.88
N GLN A 117 105.33 -38.01 -31.59
CA GLN A 117 103.93 -38.42 -31.80
C GLN A 117 103.23 -38.72 -30.46
N ILE A 118 103.86 -39.46 -29.55
CA ILE A 118 103.31 -39.73 -28.21
C ILE A 118 103.08 -38.42 -27.45
N LYS A 119 104.00 -37.46 -27.52
CA LYS A 119 103.85 -36.15 -26.87
C LYS A 119 102.68 -35.35 -27.45
N ASP A 120 102.55 -35.32 -28.77
CA ASP A 120 101.45 -34.63 -29.46
C ASP A 120 100.09 -35.27 -29.13
N TYR A 121 100.02 -36.61 -29.10
CA TYR A 121 98.80 -37.33 -28.72
C TYR A 121 98.45 -37.15 -27.23
N LYS A 122 99.43 -37.14 -26.32
CA LYS A 122 99.21 -36.84 -24.89
C LYS A 122 98.71 -35.40 -24.67
N ALA A 123 99.24 -34.44 -25.42
CA ALA A 123 98.76 -33.05 -25.37
C ALA A 123 97.30 -32.95 -25.86
N ARG A 124 96.94 -33.68 -26.93
CA ARG A 124 95.57 -33.73 -27.45
C ARG A 124 94.59 -34.44 -26.50
N GLU A 125 95.02 -35.52 -25.86
CA GLU A 125 94.23 -36.20 -24.83
C GLU A 125 93.93 -35.27 -23.65
N LEU A 126 94.94 -34.56 -23.15
CA LEU A 126 94.78 -33.61 -22.05
C LEU A 126 93.81 -32.47 -22.42
N TYR A 127 93.93 -31.95 -23.65
CA TYR A 127 92.99 -30.95 -24.17
C TYR A 127 91.55 -31.46 -24.23
N ASN A 128 91.34 -32.67 -24.75
CA ASN A 128 90.01 -33.28 -24.80
C ASN A 128 89.46 -33.56 -23.38
N GLN A 129 90.31 -33.94 -22.41
CA GLN A 129 89.88 -34.10 -21.01
C GLN A 129 89.42 -32.77 -20.38
N GLN A 130 90.12 -31.66 -20.68
CA GLN A 130 89.71 -30.33 -20.22
C GLN A 130 88.35 -29.93 -20.80
N GLN A 131 88.13 -30.14 -22.11
CA GLN A 131 86.83 -29.90 -22.74
C GLN A 131 85.70 -30.76 -22.14
N ILE A 132 85.96 -32.04 -21.84
CA ILE A 132 84.97 -32.92 -21.19
C ILE A 132 84.56 -32.38 -19.81
N GLU A 133 85.52 -31.89 -19.02
CA GLU A 133 85.22 -31.30 -17.71
C GLU A 133 84.43 -29.99 -17.82
N GLU A 134 84.72 -29.15 -18.82
CA GLU A 134 83.90 -27.97 -19.11
C GLU A 134 82.47 -28.34 -19.50
N LEU A 135 82.28 -29.29 -20.42
CA LEU A 135 80.95 -29.77 -20.82
C LEU A 135 80.17 -30.38 -19.65
N LYS A 136 80.84 -31.07 -18.72
CA LYS A 136 80.20 -31.57 -17.49
C LYS A 136 79.73 -30.43 -16.58
N ARG A 137 80.52 -29.36 -16.44
CA ARG A 137 80.11 -28.18 -15.67
C ARG A 137 78.92 -27.49 -16.30
N ASP A 138 78.93 -27.31 -17.62
CA ASP A 138 77.81 -26.71 -18.35
C ASP A 138 76.55 -27.55 -18.24
N THR A 139 76.65 -28.87 -18.38
CA THR A 139 75.51 -29.78 -18.19
C THR A 139 74.90 -29.65 -16.79
N ARG A 140 75.72 -29.52 -15.73
CA ARG A 140 75.22 -29.31 -14.36
C ARG A 140 74.52 -27.96 -14.23
N ARG A 141 75.04 -26.91 -14.87
CA ARG A 141 74.46 -25.57 -14.86
C ARG A 141 73.10 -25.54 -15.56
N THR A 142 72.99 -26.16 -16.74
CA THR A 142 71.72 -26.27 -17.49
C THR A 142 70.66 -26.99 -16.67
N LYS A 143 70.99 -28.14 -16.07
CA LYS A 143 70.07 -28.88 -15.19
C LYS A 143 69.59 -28.05 -13.99
N LEU A 144 70.49 -27.27 -13.39
CA LEU A 144 70.11 -26.39 -12.28
C LEU A 144 69.12 -25.31 -12.75
N GLN A 145 69.32 -24.76 -13.95
CA GLN A 145 68.40 -23.79 -14.55
C GLN A 145 67.03 -24.40 -14.86
N GLU A 146 66.99 -25.62 -15.40
CA GLU A 146 65.74 -26.38 -15.61
C GLU A 146 64.96 -26.54 -14.30
N CYS A 147 65.61 -27.04 -13.23
CA CYS A 147 64.98 -27.18 -11.92
C CYS A 147 64.48 -25.83 -11.36
N GLN A 148 65.19 -24.72 -11.59
CA GLN A 148 64.76 -23.39 -11.16
C GLN A 148 63.52 -22.91 -11.93
N ILE A 149 63.43 -23.20 -13.22
CA ILE A 149 62.25 -22.88 -14.05
C ILE A 149 61.05 -23.69 -13.59
N GLU A 150 61.21 -25.00 -13.37
CA GLU A 150 60.15 -25.88 -12.86
C GLU A 150 59.64 -25.42 -11.50
N CYS A 151 60.54 -25.08 -10.57
CA CYS A 151 60.18 -24.52 -9.26
C CYS A 151 59.34 -23.24 -9.38
N LYS A 152 59.66 -22.37 -10.35
CA LYS A 152 58.89 -21.14 -10.60
C LYS A 152 57.50 -21.46 -11.16
N ILE A 153 57.38 -22.43 -12.07
CA ILE A 153 56.10 -22.86 -12.63
C ILE A 153 55.19 -23.42 -11.53
N ILE A 154 55.71 -24.33 -10.71
CA ILE A 154 54.96 -24.94 -9.60
C ILE A 154 54.46 -23.87 -8.61
N LYS A 155 55.31 -22.88 -8.27
CA LYS A 155 54.91 -21.77 -7.41
C LYS A 155 53.78 -20.92 -8.03
N GLU A 156 53.88 -20.59 -9.31
CA GLU A 156 52.82 -19.83 -10.02
C GLU A 156 51.50 -20.62 -10.09
N GLU A 157 51.55 -21.93 -10.29
CA GLU A 157 50.36 -22.78 -10.31
C GLU A 157 49.71 -22.92 -8.94
N LEU A 158 50.53 -23.07 -7.89
CA LEU A 158 50.05 -23.11 -6.51
C LEU A 158 49.34 -21.81 -6.11
N GLU A 159 49.88 -20.65 -6.48
CA GLU A 159 49.22 -19.36 -6.22
C GLU A 159 47.90 -19.21 -7.01
N LYS A 160 47.86 -19.67 -8.27
CA LYS A 160 46.60 -19.71 -9.03
C LYS A 160 45.57 -20.63 -8.39
N MET A 161 46.00 -21.78 -7.87
CA MET A 161 45.12 -22.73 -7.19
C MET A 161 44.59 -22.15 -5.88
N LYS A 162 45.43 -21.49 -5.08
CA LYS A 162 44.99 -20.75 -3.89
C LYS A 162 43.93 -19.71 -4.23
N PHE A 163 44.16 -18.91 -5.27
CA PHE A 163 43.19 -17.91 -5.70
C PHE A 163 41.85 -18.52 -6.12
N LYS A 164 41.87 -19.61 -6.90
CA LYS A 164 40.65 -20.35 -7.29
C LYS A 164 39.92 -20.93 -6.09
N TYR A 165 40.67 -21.52 -5.14
CA TYR A 165 40.09 -22.10 -3.93
C TYR A 165 39.44 -21.03 -3.05
N GLN A 166 40.09 -19.86 -2.89
CA GLN A 166 39.51 -18.74 -2.16
C GLN A 166 38.25 -18.19 -2.83
N ALA A 167 38.25 -18.06 -4.16
CA ALA A 167 37.05 -17.67 -4.92
C ALA A 167 35.90 -18.68 -4.74
N LEU A 168 36.21 -19.98 -4.73
CA LEU A 168 35.22 -21.05 -4.49
C LEU A 168 34.65 -20.98 -3.07
N ILE A 169 35.47 -20.76 -2.04
CA ILE A 169 35.01 -20.55 -0.67
C ILE A 169 34.05 -19.37 -0.60
N HIS A 170 34.41 -18.24 -1.21
CA HIS A 170 33.54 -17.07 -1.23
C HIS A 170 32.22 -17.39 -1.92
N GLN A 171 32.23 -18.09 -3.05
CA GLN A 171 31.01 -18.49 -3.75
C GLN A 171 30.10 -19.38 -2.88
N ILE A 172 30.66 -20.36 -2.17
CA ILE A 172 29.90 -21.24 -1.26
C ILE A 172 29.30 -20.43 -0.10
N GLN A 173 30.07 -19.51 0.48
CA GLN A 173 29.59 -18.66 1.58
C GLN A 173 28.46 -17.73 1.13
N PHE A 174 28.55 -17.15 -0.08
CA PHE A 174 27.48 -16.33 -0.63
C PHE A 174 26.23 -17.16 -0.95
N SER A 175 26.37 -18.34 -1.56
CA SER A 175 25.21 -19.18 -1.89
C SER A 175 24.46 -19.66 -0.64
N GLN A 176 25.19 -20.09 0.40
CA GLN A 176 24.57 -20.50 1.67
C GLN A 176 23.88 -19.34 2.38
N LYS A 177 24.48 -18.14 2.35
CA LYS A 177 23.88 -16.94 2.94
C LYS A 177 22.60 -16.53 2.22
N ASP A 178 22.57 -16.64 0.89
CA ASP A 178 21.38 -16.32 0.09
C ASP A 178 20.24 -17.33 0.30
N GLU A 179 20.56 -18.62 0.45
CA GLU A 179 19.56 -19.64 0.81
C GLU A 179 18.98 -19.41 2.21
N LEU A 180 19.84 -19.18 3.21
CA LEU A 180 19.40 -18.85 4.57
C LEU A 180 18.56 -17.55 4.61
N LEU A 181 18.90 -16.56 3.78
CA LEU A 181 18.12 -15.32 3.68
C LEU A 181 16.74 -15.60 3.06
N LYS A 182 16.66 -16.44 2.02
CA LYS A 182 15.37 -16.83 1.40
C LYS A 182 14.50 -17.59 2.39
N ASP A 183 15.05 -18.55 3.12
CA ASP A 183 14.33 -19.31 4.13
C ASP A 183 13.86 -18.41 5.27
N ASN A 184 14.69 -17.47 5.72
CA ASN A 184 14.31 -16.50 6.76
C ASN A 184 13.19 -15.57 6.29
N ILE A 185 13.23 -15.10 5.03
CA ILE A 185 12.13 -14.32 4.43
C ILE A 185 10.85 -15.16 4.38
N LYS A 186 10.92 -16.43 3.97
CA LYS A 186 9.76 -17.33 3.89
C LYS A 186 9.15 -17.58 5.27
N ILE A 187 9.98 -17.91 6.27
CA ILE A 187 9.54 -18.09 7.66
C ILE A 187 8.93 -16.81 8.21
N SER A 188 9.52 -15.64 7.92
CA SER A 188 8.99 -14.34 8.34
C SER A 188 7.62 -14.05 7.72
N GLN A 189 7.41 -14.44 6.45
CA GLN A 189 6.11 -14.33 5.77
C GLN A 189 5.07 -15.28 6.40
N GLU A 190 5.43 -16.55 6.64
CA GLU A 190 4.55 -17.53 7.30
C GLU A 190 4.16 -17.12 8.73
N LEU A 191 5.10 -16.54 9.47
CA LEU A 191 4.87 -15.97 10.80
C LEU A 191 3.87 -14.80 10.73
N LEU A 192 4.05 -13.89 9.76
CA LEU A 192 3.15 -12.75 9.58
C LEU A 192 1.72 -13.20 9.25
N ILE A 193 1.56 -14.18 8.35
CA ILE A 193 0.26 -14.77 8.00
C ILE A 193 -0.40 -15.40 9.24
N SER A 194 0.39 -16.11 10.05
CA SER A 194 -0.10 -16.74 11.28
C SER A 194 -0.51 -15.69 12.33
N GLN A 195 0.23 -14.58 12.46
CA GLN A 195 -0.15 -13.47 13.33
C GLN A 195 -1.45 -12.79 12.89
N GLN A 196 -1.63 -12.56 11.59
CA GLN A 196 -2.88 -12.03 11.04
C GLN A 196 -4.05 -12.96 11.34
N LYS A 197 -3.88 -14.28 11.15
CA LYS A 197 -4.92 -15.27 11.45
C LYS A 197 -5.28 -15.35 12.93
N ILE A 198 -4.31 -15.17 13.84
CA ILE A 198 -4.58 -15.08 15.27
C ILE A 198 -5.43 -13.85 15.59
N GLN A 199 -5.10 -12.69 15.01
CA GLN A 199 -5.89 -11.46 15.21
C GLN A 199 -7.32 -11.59 14.68
N GLU A 200 -7.52 -12.24 13.53
CA GLU A 200 -8.85 -12.55 12.99
C GLU A 200 -9.65 -13.46 13.94
N LEU A 201 -9.02 -14.52 14.46
CA LEU A 201 -9.65 -15.43 15.41
C LEU A 201 -9.99 -14.74 16.75
N GLU A 202 -9.13 -13.84 17.23
CA GLU A 202 -9.42 -13.03 18.42
C GLU A 202 -10.60 -12.08 18.21
N LEU A 203 -10.68 -11.44 17.04
CA LEU A 203 -11.82 -10.61 16.67
C LEU A 203 -13.10 -11.44 16.57
N HIS A 204 -13.03 -12.62 15.95
CA HIS A 204 -14.15 -13.54 15.84
C HIS A 204 -14.62 -14.02 17.23
N ASN A 205 -13.70 -14.37 18.13
CA ASN A 205 -14.03 -14.76 19.50
C ASN A 205 -14.70 -13.62 20.28
N LYS A 206 -14.23 -12.38 20.12
CA LYS A 206 -14.91 -11.22 20.73
C LYS A 206 -16.34 -11.05 20.22
N LYS A 207 -16.57 -11.27 18.92
CA LYS A 207 -17.91 -11.21 18.32
C LYS A 207 -18.82 -12.31 18.88
N ILE A 208 -18.34 -13.56 18.94
CA ILE A 208 -19.09 -14.66 19.57
C ILE A 208 -19.45 -14.30 21.02
N GLN A 209 -18.51 -13.77 21.81
CA GLN A 209 -18.77 -13.39 23.20
C GLN A 209 -19.83 -12.31 23.33
N GLN A 210 -19.83 -11.32 22.42
CA GLN A 210 -20.87 -10.28 22.37
C GLN A 210 -22.24 -10.87 22.00
N ASP A 211 -22.29 -11.75 21.01
CA ASP A 211 -23.53 -12.42 20.58
C ASP A 211 -24.09 -13.30 21.71
N LEU A 212 -23.22 -13.99 22.45
CA LEU A 212 -23.59 -14.83 23.58
C LEU A 212 -24.15 -13.99 24.74
N HIS A 213 -23.50 -12.86 25.07
CA HIS A 213 -24.01 -11.92 26.06
C HIS A 213 -25.36 -11.30 25.67
N HIS A 214 -25.54 -10.96 24.38
CA HIS A 214 -26.83 -10.46 23.87
C HIS A 214 -27.92 -11.53 23.92
N SER A 215 -27.58 -12.78 23.60
CA SER A 215 -28.49 -13.92 23.70
C SER A 215 -28.90 -14.19 25.14
N ASP A 216 -27.96 -14.18 26.09
CA ASP A 216 -28.26 -14.35 27.51
C ASP A 216 -29.13 -13.21 28.05
N PHE A 217 -28.88 -11.97 27.62
CA PHE A 217 -29.73 -10.84 27.98
C PHE A 217 -31.17 -11.02 27.48
N LYS A 218 -31.35 -11.44 26.22
CA LYS A 218 -32.69 -11.76 25.67
C LYS A 218 -33.35 -12.92 26.39
N ARG A 219 -32.59 -13.96 26.75
CA ARG A 219 -33.09 -15.10 27.53
C ARG A 219 -33.60 -14.63 28.89
N MET A 220 -32.82 -13.80 29.60
CA MET A 220 -33.20 -13.24 30.90
C MET A 220 -34.46 -12.36 30.82
N GLN A 221 -34.60 -11.55 29.77
CA GLN A 221 -35.86 -10.80 29.55
C GLN A 221 -37.06 -11.72 29.32
N SER A 222 -36.86 -12.79 28.56
CA SER A 222 -37.92 -13.77 28.26
C SER A 222 -38.31 -14.56 29.51
N GLU A 223 -37.34 -15.01 30.30
CA GLU A 223 -37.55 -15.69 31.59
C GLU A 223 -38.32 -14.78 32.57
N LYS A 224 -37.98 -13.48 32.65
CA LYS A 224 -38.71 -12.51 33.46
C LYS A 224 -40.18 -12.37 33.01
N LEU A 225 -40.41 -12.27 31.70
CA LEU A 225 -41.77 -12.18 31.16
C LEU A 225 -42.59 -13.43 31.46
N VAL A 226 -42.00 -14.62 31.32
CA VAL A 226 -42.64 -15.90 31.67
C VAL A 226 -43.00 -15.91 33.16
N PHE A 227 -42.07 -15.54 34.03
CA PHE A 227 -42.31 -15.46 35.47
C PHE A 227 -43.46 -14.49 35.83
N ASP A 228 -43.48 -13.29 35.22
CA ASP A 228 -44.54 -12.31 35.44
C ASP A 228 -45.91 -12.85 34.97
N LYS A 229 -45.95 -13.56 33.84
CA LYS A 229 -47.17 -14.19 33.32
C LYS A 229 -47.64 -15.37 34.16
N GLU A 230 -46.72 -16.15 34.70
CA GLU A 230 -47.04 -17.26 35.59
C GLU A 230 -47.60 -16.76 36.92
N LYS A 231 -47.07 -15.65 37.44
CA LYS A 231 -47.64 -14.96 38.61
C LYS A 231 -49.05 -14.41 38.34
N GLU A 232 -49.27 -13.83 37.15
CA GLU A 232 -50.60 -13.37 36.72
C GLU A 232 -51.59 -14.54 36.62
N LEU A 233 -51.17 -15.66 36.03
CA LEU A 233 -51.97 -16.90 35.97
C LEU A 233 -52.30 -17.45 37.35
N GLN A 234 -51.36 -17.45 38.29
CA GLN A 234 -51.62 -17.86 39.67
C GLN A 234 -52.63 -16.94 40.36
N LEU A 235 -52.55 -15.63 40.10
CA LEU A 235 -53.52 -14.66 40.63
C LEU A 235 -54.92 -14.93 40.07
N ILE A 236 -55.02 -15.15 38.76
CA ILE A 236 -56.27 -15.49 38.08
C ILE A 236 -56.82 -16.81 38.62
N GLN A 237 -56.00 -17.86 38.75
CA GLN A 237 -56.42 -19.13 39.33
C GLN A 237 -56.92 -18.97 40.77
N PHE A 238 -56.27 -18.13 41.58
CA PHE A 238 -56.74 -17.79 42.92
C PHE A 238 -58.09 -17.07 42.90
N GLU A 239 -58.27 -16.08 42.02
CA GLU A 239 -59.53 -15.36 41.83
C GLU A 239 -60.68 -16.27 41.37
N TYR A 240 -60.39 -17.24 40.49
CA TYR A 240 -61.35 -18.26 40.03
C TYR A 240 -61.65 -19.32 41.10
N SER A 241 -60.72 -19.59 42.01
CA SER A 241 -60.92 -20.54 43.12
C SER A 241 -61.87 -20.02 44.21
N ASN A 242 -62.16 -18.72 44.23
CA ASN A 242 -63.02 -18.09 45.23
C ASN A 242 -63.99 -17.03 44.65
N PRO A 243 -64.85 -17.42 43.68
CA PRO A 243 -65.61 -16.49 42.84
C PRO A 243 -66.57 -15.59 43.62
N LYS A 244 -67.05 -16.02 44.79
CA LYS A 244 -67.90 -15.20 45.68
C LYS A 244 -67.17 -14.00 46.28
N LYS A 245 -65.86 -14.13 46.56
CA LYS A 245 -65.05 -13.04 47.10
C LYS A 245 -64.67 -12.07 45.99
N THR A 246 -64.31 -12.60 44.82
CA THR A 246 -63.96 -11.84 43.61
C THR A 246 -65.13 -11.00 43.09
N ILE A 247 -66.36 -11.54 43.07
CA ILE A 247 -67.57 -10.80 42.68
C ILE A 247 -67.88 -9.68 43.68
N ASN A 248 -67.72 -9.92 44.99
CA ASN A 248 -67.93 -8.90 46.01
C ASN A 248 -66.88 -7.78 45.94
N ASP A 249 -65.62 -8.11 45.71
CA ASP A 249 -64.55 -7.11 45.55
C ASP A 249 -64.70 -6.31 44.25
N LEU A 250 -65.13 -6.94 43.15
CA LEU A 250 -65.50 -6.23 41.92
C LEU A 250 -66.69 -5.30 42.15
N ASN A 251 -67.75 -5.76 42.82
CA ASN A 251 -68.90 -4.90 43.14
C ASN A 251 -68.50 -3.69 43.99
N ARG A 252 -67.60 -3.90 44.96
CA ARG A 252 -67.06 -2.83 45.80
C ARG A 252 -66.21 -1.84 44.99
N GLN A 253 -65.38 -2.32 44.07
CA GLN A 253 -64.61 -1.45 43.17
C GLN A 253 -65.52 -0.66 42.22
N TRP A 254 -66.56 -1.28 41.69
CA TRP A 254 -67.56 -0.62 40.85
C TRP A 254 -68.32 0.47 41.61
N GLN A 255 -68.71 0.21 42.85
CA GLN A 255 -69.32 1.22 43.73
C GLN A 255 -68.39 2.40 43.99
N MET A 256 -67.10 2.16 44.28
CA MET A 256 -66.14 3.25 44.45
C MET A 256 -65.93 4.06 43.16
N ARG A 257 -65.86 3.39 42.00
CA ARG A 257 -65.75 4.11 40.71
C ARG A 257 -66.97 4.97 40.42
N LEU A 258 -68.17 4.46 40.69
CA LEU A 258 -69.41 5.20 40.51
C LEU A 258 -69.47 6.43 41.43
N GLU A 259 -69.03 6.29 42.67
CA GLU A 259 -69.00 7.40 43.64
C GLU A 259 -67.98 8.46 43.24
N ASN A 260 -66.76 8.06 42.83
CA ASN A 260 -65.75 8.99 42.32
C ASN A 260 -66.24 9.74 41.07
N GLN A 261 -66.97 9.06 40.19
CA GLN A 261 -67.52 9.68 38.99
C GLN A 261 -68.60 10.72 39.33
N LYS A 262 -69.46 10.44 40.32
CA LYS A 262 -70.45 11.41 40.82
C LYS A 262 -69.77 12.64 41.43
N GLN A 263 -68.73 12.44 42.24
CA GLN A 263 -67.96 13.55 42.82
C GLN A 263 -67.31 14.41 41.74
N LEU A 264 -66.76 13.79 40.69
CA LEU A 264 -66.19 14.51 39.56
C LEU A 264 -67.25 15.34 38.81
N TYR A 265 -68.44 14.79 38.59
CA TYR A 265 -69.54 15.53 37.97
C TYR A 265 -69.98 16.73 38.82
N GLN A 266 -70.05 16.58 40.15
CA GLN A 266 -70.35 17.70 41.05
C GLN A 266 -69.29 18.80 40.97
N GLN A 267 -68.00 18.44 40.95
CA GLN A 267 -66.91 19.41 40.80
C GLN A 267 -66.98 20.15 39.46
N LEU A 268 -67.28 19.44 38.37
CA LEU A 268 -67.48 20.04 37.05
C LEU A 268 -68.67 21.00 37.03
N GLU A 269 -69.78 20.64 37.69
CA GLU A 269 -70.97 21.48 37.79
C GLU A 269 -70.68 22.77 38.59
N GLU A 270 -69.96 22.67 39.70
CA GLU A 270 -69.48 23.81 40.47
C GLU A 270 -68.54 24.70 39.65
N GLU A 271 -67.60 24.11 38.88
CA GLU A 271 -66.69 24.87 38.03
C GLU A 271 -67.43 25.62 36.91
N VAL A 272 -68.41 24.97 36.27
CA VAL A 272 -69.27 25.61 35.25
C VAL A 272 -70.06 26.75 35.87
N LYS A 273 -70.61 26.58 37.08
CA LYS A 273 -71.32 27.64 37.80
C LYS A 273 -70.41 28.84 38.07
N LEU A 274 -69.19 28.59 38.54
CA LEU A 274 -68.20 29.63 38.84
C LEU A 274 -67.72 30.35 37.57
N ARG A 275 -67.58 29.62 36.45
CA ARG A 275 -67.30 30.21 35.14
C ARG A 275 -68.47 31.08 34.66
N ASN A 276 -69.71 30.65 34.82
CA ASN A 276 -70.89 31.44 34.48
C ASN A 276 -71.00 32.72 35.32
N ASP A 277 -70.74 32.65 36.63
CA ASP A 277 -70.72 33.83 37.49
C ASP A 277 -69.63 34.83 37.05
N LYS A 278 -68.47 34.33 36.63
CA LYS A 278 -67.39 35.16 36.06
C LYS A 278 -67.78 35.79 34.72
N ILE A 279 -68.47 35.07 33.84
CA ILE A 279 -68.99 35.60 32.58
C ILE A 279 -70.00 36.71 32.86
N ASN A 280 -70.95 36.48 33.76
CA ASN A 280 -71.96 37.48 34.15
C ASN A 280 -71.31 38.76 34.71
N LEU A 281 -70.25 38.62 35.51
CA LEU A 281 -69.50 39.77 36.03
C LEU A 281 -68.80 40.54 34.90
N LEU A 282 -68.14 39.84 33.97
CA LEU A 282 -67.45 40.45 32.84
C LEU A 282 -68.41 41.15 31.87
N GLU A 283 -69.59 40.58 31.65
CA GLU A 283 -70.65 41.21 30.85
C GLU A 283 -71.15 42.50 31.50
N LYS A 284 -71.28 42.51 32.83
CA LYS A 284 -71.65 43.71 33.59
C LYS A 284 -70.58 44.80 33.47
N THR A 285 -69.30 44.47 33.68
CA THR A 285 -68.20 45.44 33.54
C THR A 285 -68.08 45.96 32.11
N LEU A 286 -68.26 45.09 31.11
CA LEU A 286 -68.21 45.49 29.70
C LEU A 286 -69.36 46.43 29.33
N LYS A 287 -70.54 46.28 29.95
CA LYS A 287 -71.66 47.20 29.79
C LYS A 287 -71.35 48.56 30.43
N GLU A 288 -70.78 48.57 31.63
CA GLU A 288 -70.33 49.80 32.32
C GLU A 288 -69.26 50.53 31.51
N ASP A 289 -68.24 49.84 31.00
CA ASP A 289 -67.18 50.41 30.16
C ASP A 289 -67.73 50.98 28.84
N LYS A 290 -68.68 50.29 28.20
CA LYS A 290 -69.36 50.81 27.01
C LYS A 290 -70.10 52.12 27.31
N THR A 291 -70.79 52.21 28.44
CA THR A 291 -71.47 53.46 28.84
C THR A 291 -70.47 54.58 29.16
N ALA A 292 -69.35 54.26 29.82
CA ALA A 292 -68.29 55.22 30.10
C ALA A 292 -67.61 55.73 28.82
N TYR A 293 -67.40 54.84 27.84
CA TYR A 293 -66.85 55.20 26.54
C TYR A 293 -67.78 56.13 25.76
N GLN A 294 -69.09 55.82 25.72
CA GLN A 294 -70.10 56.69 25.08
C GLN A 294 -70.16 58.08 25.72
N LEU A 295 -70.05 58.17 27.05
CA LEU A 295 -69.98 59.45 27.76
C LEU A 295 -68.72 60.25 27.38
N LYS A 296 -67.55 59.59 27.28
CA LYS A 296 -66.31 60.22 26.82
C LYS A 296 -66.40 60.69 25.38
N GLU A 297 -66.97 59.88 24.49
CA GLU A 297 -67.16 60.26 23.09
C GLU A 297 -68.09 61.47 22.96
N ALA A 298 -69.18 61.51 23.72
CA ALA A 298 -70.07 62.67 23.78
C ALA A 298 -69.36 63.92 24.35
N HIS A 299 -68.47 63.76 25.33
CA HIS A 299 -67.63 64.84 25.85
C HIS A 299 -66.68 65.38 24.79
N TYR A 300 -65.91 64.50 24.12
CA TYR A 300 -64.99 64.91 23.06
C TYR A 300 -65.71 65.56 21.89
N LYS A 301 -66.92 65.10 21.55
CA LYS A 301 -67.74 65.75 20.51
C LYS A 301 -68.10 67.19 20.89
N ARG A 302 -68.50 67.44 22.14
CA ARG A 302 -68.75 68.82 22.64
C ARG A 302 -67.49 69.67 22.63
N GLU A 303 -66.33 69.12 22.99
CA GLU A 303 -65.06 69.84 22.92
C GLU A 303 -64.69 70.20 21.47
N ILE A 304 -64.87 69.27 20.53
CA ILE A 304 -64.67 69.53 19.09
C ILE A 304 -65.62 70.64 18.62
N ASP A 305 -66.90 70.59 19.00
CA ASP A 305 -67.87 71.62 18.63
C ASP A 305 -67.49 72.99 19.23
N ASN A 306 -67.05 73.05 20.48
CA ASN A 306 -66.57 74.27 21.13
C ASN A 306 -65.30 74.83 20.46
N LEU A 307 -64.35 73.96 20.12
CA LEU A 307 -63.15 74.34 19.38
C LEU A 307 -63.50 74.84 17.98
N ASN A 308 -64.48 74.23 17.30
CA ASN A 308 -64.96 74.71 16.01
C ASN A 308 -65.62 76.10 16.11
N ILE A 309 -66.37 76.38 17.19
CA ILE A 309 -66.91 77.71 17.47
C ILE A 309 -65.76 78.72 17.68
N GLN A 310 -64.75 78.38 18.48
CA GLN A 310 -63.57 79.23 18.68
C GLN A 310 -62.81 79.47 17.38
N ILE A 311 -62.62 78.44 16.56
CA ILE A 311 -62.01 78.56 15.22
C ILE A 311 -62.86 79.48 14.35
N GLY A 312 -64.19 79.39 14.40
CA GLY A 312 -65.09 80.30 13.70
C GLY A 312 -64.90 81.76 14.12
N GLN A 313 -64.88 82.02 15.43
CA GLN A 313 -64.63 83.35 15.99
C GLN A 313 -63.24 83.89 15.60
N PHE A 314 -62.20 83.05 15.64
CA PHE A 314 -60.87 83.45 15.19
C PHE A 314 -60.82 83.71 13.69
N LYS A 315 -61.53 82.94 12.87
CA LYS A 315 -61.63 83.20 11.43
C LYS A 315 -62.32 84.53 11.14
N GLU A 316 -63.41 84.84 11.83
CA GLU A 316 -64.09 86.14 11.73
C GLU A 316 -63.17 87.28 12.17
N THR A 317 -62.38 87.07 13.24
CA THR A 317 -61.41 88.06 13.73
C THR A 317 -60.27 88.27 12.74
N ILE A 318 -59.72 87.19 12.17
CA ILE A 318 -58.72 87.24 11.10
C ILE A 318 -59.30 87.96 9.89
N GLN A 319 -60.52 87.65 9.47
CA GLN A 319 -61.18 88.32 8.34
C GLN A 319 -61.42 89.80 8.61
N HIS A 320 -61.75 90.18 9.85
CA HIS A 320 -61.88 91.59 10.25
C HIS A 320 -60.53 92.32 10.27
N LEU A 321 -59.46 91.66 10.70
CA LEU A 321 -58.09 92.19 10.68
C LEU A 321 -57.50 92.26 9.26
N GLU A 322 -57.80 91.28 8.40
CA GLU A 322 -57.45 91.29 6.98
C GLU A 322 -58.21 92.39 6.25
N ASN A 323 -59.50 92.58 6.53
CA ASN A 323 -60.28 93.70 5.98
C ASN A 323 -59.79 95.06 6.50
N GLN A 324 -59.31 95.16 7.74
CA GLN A 324 -58.66 96.36 8.27
C GLN A 324 -57.29 96.60 7.62
N GLN A 325 -56.48 95.55 7.38
CA GLN A 325 -55.23 95.68 6.64
C GLN A 325 -55.45 96.02 5.16
N ILE A 326 -56.53 95.54 4.53
CA ILE A 326 -56.90 95.92 3.16
C ILE A 326 -57.40 97.37 3.13
N ALA A 327 -58.11 97.83 4.16
CA ALA A 327 -58.54 99.23 4.31
C ALA A 327 -57.38 100.20 4.66
N GLU A 328 -56.33 99.73 5.33
CA GLU A 328 -55.13 100.51 5.67
C GLU A 328 -53.99 100.38 4.63
N LYS A 329 -54.08 99.47 3.64
CA LYS A 329 -53.05 99.24 2.61
C LYS A 329 -53.55 99.40 1.17
N SER A 330 -54.64 100.13 0.95
CA SER A 330 -55.04 100.63 -0.37
C SER A 330 -54.81 102.15 -0.51
N SER A 331 -53.64 102.61 -0.07
CA SER A 331 -52.95 103.80 -0.57
C SER A 331 -51.51 103.38 -0.88
N ASP A 332 -51.11 103.67 -2.10
CA ASP A 332 -49.81 103.44 -2.73
C ASP A 332 -49.50 102.04 -3.27
N GLU A 333 -49.35 102.06 -4.60
CA GLU A 333 -49.01 100.98 -5.49
C GLU A 333 -47.56 100.50 -5.37
N GLN A 334 -47.38 99.30 -5.93
CA GLN A 334 -46.22 98.82 -6.67
C GLN A 334 -45.13 97.96 -5.98
N GLU A 335 -45.09 96.74 -6.51
CA GLU A 335 -43.90 95.98 -6.94
C GLU A 335 -42.88 95.53 -5.87
N SER A 336 -42.82 94.22 -5.64
CA SER A 336 -41.83 93.36 -6.33
C SER A 336 -41.70 91.95 -5.69
N LEU A 337 -41.67 90.95 -6.57
CA LEU A 337 -40.79 89.76 -6.60
C LEU A 337 -40.45 89.04 -5.28
N SER A 338 -40.79 87.74 -5.21
CA SER A 338 -39.82 86.62 -5.26
C SER A 338 -40.25 85.36 -4.48
N GLU A 339 -39.94 84.23 -5.12
CA GLU A 339 -39.42 82.97 -4.57
C GLU A 339 -40.29 82.02 -3.71
N LYS A 340 -40.66 80.93 -4.39
CA LYS A 340 -40.82 79.56 -3.85
C LYS A 340 -39.52 79.08 -3.18
N SER A 341 -39.58 78.63 -1.91
CA SER A 341 -38.68 77.61 -1.33
C SER A 341 -39.19 77.17 0.06
N VAL A 342 -39.75 75.96 0.24
CA VAL A 342 -39.07 74.73 0.76
C VAL A 342 -38.79 74.71 2.28
N ARG A 343 -39.35 73.70 2.96
CA ARG A 343 -38.79 72.76 4.00
C ARG A 343 -39.83 72.49 5.11
N LYS A 344 -40.28 71.25 5.38
CA LYS A 344 -39.65 69.97 5.83
C LYS A 344 -39.92 69.73 7.32
N ALA A 345 -39.92 68.43 7.66
CA ALA A 345 -39.96 67.79 8.99
C ALA A 345 -41.40 67.55 9.52
N SER A 346 -41.81 66.36 9.97
CA SER A 346 -41.04 65.32 10.65
C SER A 346 -41.68 63.93 10.52
N GLN A 347 -40.82 62.91 10.41
CA GLN A 347 -40.81 61.60 11.10
C GLN A 347 -42.13 60.83 11.29
N ASN A 348 -42.16 59.55 10.86
CA ASN A 348 -42.52 58.44 11.75
C ASN A 348 -42.14 57.04 11.20
N TYR A 349 -41.27 56.39 11.97
CA TYR A 349 -41.14 54.97 12.34
C TYR A 349 -41.18 53.82 11.30
N GLN A 350 -40.00 53.18 11.19
CA GLN A 350 -39.75 51.74 11.37
C GLN A 350 -40.86 50.76 10.94
N LYS A 351 -40.67 50.15 9.77
CA LYS A 351 -41.12 48.78 9.50
C LYS A 351 -39.89 47.89 9.28
N GLN A 352 -39.29 47.44 10.37
CA GLN A 352 -38.53 46.19 10.33
C GLN A 352 -39.54 45.06 10.11
N LYS A 353 -39.57 44.54 8.89
CA LYS A 353 -40.18 43.24 8.61
C LYS A 353 -39.40 42.19 9.40
N THR A 354 -39.95 41.73 10.51
CA THR A 354 -39.64 40.40 11.03
C THR A 354 -40.01 39.42 9.92
N VAL A 355 -38.98 38.86 9.26
CA VAL A 355 -39.14 37.68 8.41
C VAL A 355 -39.57 36.55 9.33
N VAL A 356 -40.88 36.34 9.44
CA VAL A 356 -41.43 35.12 10.00
C VAL A 356 -41.06 34.02 9.01
N LEU A 357 -39.95 33.31 9.29
CA LEU A 357 -39.64 32.05 8.63
C LEU A 357 -40.84 31.13 8.86
N ASN A 358 -41.64 30.92 7.83
CA ASN A 358 -42.65 29.87 7.79
C ASN A 358 -41.93 28.52 7.88
N ARG A 359 -41.66 28.07 9.11
CA ARG A 359 -41.09 26.75 9.38
C ARG A 359 -42.14 25.71 9.03
N LYS A 360 -41.96 25.03 7.89
CA LYS A 360 -42.82 23.92 7.49
C LYS A 360 -42.49 22.71 8.35
N LYS A 361 -43.48 22.18 9.07
CA LYS A 361 -43.36 20.91 9.78
C LYS A 361 -43.38 19.78 8.75
N VAL A 362 -42.36 18.94 8.74
CA VAL A 362 -42.18 17.82 7.81
C VAL A 362 -42.00 16.52 8.59
N GLN A 363 -42.36 15.40 7.98
CA GLN A 363 -42.10 14.09 8.55
C GLN A 363 -40.60 13.79 8.46
N LYS A 364 -40.04 13.21 9.52
CA LYS A 364 -38.64 12.77 9.56
C LYS A 364 -38.40 11.69 8.51
N VAL A 365 -37.23 11.74 7.87
CA VAL A 365 -36.80 10.69 6.93
C VAL A 365 -36.45 9.41 7.69
N SER A 366 -37.07 8.30 7.31
CA SER A 366 -36.85 6.98 7.90
C SER A 366 -35.68 6.26 7.23
N LEU A 367 -35.03 5.34 7.96
CA LEU A 367 -33.93 4.53 7.41
C LEU A 367 -34.38 3.74 6.16
N LYS A 368 -35.62 3.27 6.11
CA LYS A 368 -36.16 2.47 4.99
C LYS A 368 -36.17 3.25 3.67
N GLU A 369 -36.35 4.57 3.73
CA GLU A 369 -36.38 5.44 2.55
C GLU A 369 -35.00 5.66 1.94
N VAL A 370 -33.94 5.59 2.76
CA VAL A 370 -32.56 5.87 2.34
C VAL A 370 -31.67 4.64 2.28
N GLU A 371 -32.12 3.49 2.79
CA GLU A 371 -31.30 2.28 2.87
C GLU A 371 -30.80 1.80 1.49
N ILE A 372 -31.69 1.80 0.50
CA ILE A 372 -31.36 1.41 -0.88
C ILE A 372 -30.36 2.39 -1.48
N ILE A 373 -30.58 3.70 -1.28
CA ILE A 373 -29.67 4.75 -1.72
C ILE A 373 -28.27 4.55 -1.09
N GLY A 374 -28.22 4.20 0.20
CA GLY A 374 -26.97 3.88 0.90
C GLY A 374 -26.21 2.70 0.28
N LYS A 375 -26.91 1.62 -0.10
CA LYS A 375 -26.32 0.46 -0.79
C LYS A 375 -25.83 0.82 -2.19
N GLU A 376 -26.60 1.61 -2.94
CA GLU A 376 -26.22 2.08 -4.27
C GLU A 376 -24.99 3.00 -4.22
N LEU A 377 -24.92 3.89 -3.21
CA LEU A 377 -23.74 4.71 -2.95
C LEU A 377 -22.50 3.85 -2.67
N ALA A 378 -22.62 2.80 -1.86
CA ALA A 378 -21.51 1.88 -1.60
C ALA A 378 -20.96 1.27 -2.89
N LEU A 379 -21.85 0.77 -3.77
CA LEU A 379 -21.47 0.20 -5.06
C LEU A 379 -20.88 1.25 -6.00
N LYS A 380 -21.42 2.48 -5.99
CA LYS A 380 -20.90 3.60 -6.78
C LYS A 380 -19.46 3.96 -6.36
N LEU A 381 -19.19 3.99 -5.06
CA LEU A 381 -17.85 4.24 -4.51
C LEU A 381 -16.88 3.10 -4.83
N GLN A 382 -17.34 1.84 -4.76
CA GLN A 382 -16.55 0.68 -5.16
C GLN A 382 -16.19 0.73 -6.65
N LEU A 383 -17.15 1.07 -7.52
CA LEU A 383 -16.89 1.29 -8.96
C LEU A 383 -15.87 2.40 -9.20
N ALA A 384 -15.96 3.50 -8.44
CA ALA A 384 -15.01 4.60 -8.51
C ALA A 384 -13.65 4.30 -7.85
N GLN A 385 -13.44 3.09 -7.30
CA GLN A 385 -12.23 2.67 -6.58
C GLN A 385 -11.90 3.58 -5.38
N ILE A 386 -12.92 4.06 -4.69
CA ILE A 386 -12.77 4.92 -3.51
C ILE A 386 -12.86 4.07 -2.25
N PRO A 387 -11.80 3.98 -1.43
CA PRO A 387 -11.82 3.16 -0.23
C PRO A 387 -12.74 3.76 0.83
N PHE A 388 -13.42 2.90 1.60
CA PHE A 388 -14.33 3.29 2.67
C PHE A 388 -13.69 4.23 3.71
N SER A 389 -12.38 4.10 3.94
CA SER A 389 -11.62 4.97 4.85
C SER A 389 -11.55 6.44 4.41
N LYS A 390 -11.78 6.75 3.13
CA LYS A 390 -11.76 8.12 2.60
C LYS A 390 -13.10 8.85 2.69
N LEU A 391 -14.18 8.18 3.09
CA LEU A 391 -15.52 8.79 3.13
C LEU A 391 -15.57 10.09 3.94
N ASP A 392 -14.92 10.07 5.11
CA ASP A 392 -14.89 11.20 6.05
C ASP A 392 -14.35 12.48 5.38
N SER A 393 -13.37 12.34 4.48
CA SER A 393 -12.71 13.48 3.84
C SER A 393 -13.65 14.33 2.97
N PHE A 394 -14.68 13.71 2.37
CA PHE A 394 -15.64 14.43 1.54
C PHE A 394 -16.54 15.35 2.38
N LEU A 395 -17.03 14.86 3.52
CA LEU A 395 -17.85 15.65 4.44
C LEU A 395 -17.03 16.71 5.19
N TYR A 396 -15.78 16.40 5.56
CA TYR A 396 -14.90 17.37 6.20
C TYR A 396 -14.52 18.53 5.26
N SER A 397 -14.45 18.31 3.94
CA SER A 397 -13.96 19.29 2.96
C SER A 397 -14.73 20.63 2.95
N LYS A 398 -15.99 20.62 3.37
CA LYS A 398 -16.87 21.79 3.45
C LYS A 398 -17.21 22.20 4.88
N SER A 399 -16.81 21.40 5.88
CA SER A 399 -17.09 21.71 7.28
C SER A 399 -16.27 22.91 7.76
N SER A 400 -16.93 23.86 8.42
CA SER A 400 -16.28 25.01 9.04
C SER A 400 -16.22 24.81 10.55
N ARG A 401 -15.02 24.64 11.11
CA ARG A 401 -14.80 24.41 12.56
C ARG A 401 -15.53 23.17 13.13
N GLY A 402 -15.68 22.12 12.33
CA GLY A 402 -16.36 20.88 12.75
C GLY A 402 -17.89 20.95 12.70
N ILE A 403 -18.45 22.03 12.14
CA ILE A 403 -19.88 22.21 11.95
C ILE A 403 -20.18 22.17 10.45
N ILE A 404 -21.31 21.54 10.10
CA ILE A 404 -21.83 21.46 8.74
C ILE A 404 -23.35 21.68 8.76
N ASN A 405 -23.89 22.41 7.78
CA ASN A 405 -25.33 22.62 7.65
C ASN A 405 -25.98 21.65 6.65
N LEU A 406 -27.31 21.55 6.69
CA LEU A 406 -28.06 20.64 5.82
C LEU A 406 -27.83 20.94 4.32
N SER A 407 -27.82 22.21 3.92
CA SER A 407 -27.54 22.59 2.51
C SER A 407 -26.15 22.19 2.04
N GLU A 408 -25.12 22.27 2.90
CA GLU A 408 -23.76 21.84 2.58
C GLU A 408 -23.69 20.33 2.40
N ILE A 409 -24.40 19.55 3.22
CA ILE A 409 -24.49 18.08 3.06
C ILE A 409 -25.17 17.74 1.73
N ASP A 410 -26.30 18.39 1.41
CA ASP A 410 -27.03 18.22 0.15
C ASP A 410 -26.13 18.51 -1.07
N GLU A 411 -25.40 19.63 -1.04
CA GLU A 411 -24.46 19.99 -2.11
C GLU A 411 -23.31 18.99 -2.27
N ILE A 412 -22.75 18.47 -1.16
CA ILE A 412 -21.69 17.45 -1.21
C ILE A 412 -22.20 16.18 -1.90
N LEU A 413 -23.41 15.74 -1.55
CA LEU A 413 -24.01 14.52 -2.08
C LEU A 413 -24.36 14.61 -3.58
N LYS A 414 -24.57 15.82 -4.10
CA LYS A 414 -24.76 16.09 -5.53
C LYS A 414 -23.47 16.11 -6.34
N GLN A 415 -22.33 16.27 -5.67
CA GLN A 415 -21.02 16.33 -6.31
C GLN A 415 -20.35 14.95 -6.39
N SER A 416 -19.38 14.82 -7.28
CA SER A 416 -18.55 13.62 -7.38
C SER A 416 -17.80 13.39 -6.06
N PRO A 417 -17.76 12.15 -5.54
CA PRO A 417 -18.06 10.89 -6.24
C PRO A 417 -19.49 10.35 -6.04
N PHE A 418 -20.35 11.08 -5.33
CA PHE A 418 -21.68 10.60 -4.95
C PHE A 418 -22.72 10.83 -6.05
N ASP A 419 -22.64 11.98 -6.75
CA ASP A 419 -23.57 12.47 -7.79
C ASP A 419 -25.01 11.94 -7.65
N LEU A 420 -25.62 12.21 -6.50
CA LEU A 420 -27.02 11.85 -6.26
C LEU A 420 -27.96 12.83 -6.99
N PRO A 421 -29.09 12.35 -7.53
CA PRO A 421 -30.18 13.21 -7.98
C PRO A 421 -30.68 14.13 -6.87
N ASP A 422 -31.22 15.30 -7.22
CA ASP A 422 -31.64 16.33 -6.25
C ASP A 422 -32.53 15.80 -5.13
N ASP A 423 -33.54 15.00 -5.48
CA ASP A 423 -34.49 14.44 -4.51
C ASP A 423 -33.82 13.44 -3.54
N GLN A 424 -32.90 12.62 -4.05
CA GLN A 424 -32.19 11.62 -3.25
C GLN A 424 -31.12 12.25 -2.35
N ALA A 425 -30.39 13.24 -2.88
CA ALA A 425 -29.40 14.00 -2.12
C ALA A 425 -30.04 14.67 -0.91
N LEU A 426 -31.19 15.33 -1.11
CA LEU A 426 -31.91 16.01 -0.03
C LEU A 426 -32.44 15.02 1.00
N LEU A 427 -33.01 13.88 0.56
CA LEU A 427 -33.49 12.84 1.47
C LEU A 427 -32.37 12.29 2.36
N VAL A 428 -31.22 11.98 1.78
CA VAL A 428 -30.06 11.50 2.54
C VAL A 428 -29.52 12.60 3.44
N ALA A 429 -29.35 13.83 2.96
CA ALA A 429 -28.89 14.96 3.78
C ALA A 429 -29.78 15.17 5.01
N ARG A 430 -31.10 15.12 4.83
CA ARG A 430 -32.08 15.15 5.91
C ARG A 430 -31.88 13.98 6.88
N PHE A 431 -31.79 12.75 6.39
CA PHE A 431 -31.55 11.59 7.25
C PHE A 431 -30.26 11.72 8.11
N LEU A 432 -29.21 12.34 7.58
CA LEU A 432 -27.94 12.53 8.29
C LEU A 432 -27.95 13.67 9.33
N ALA A 433 -28.79 14.68 9.11
CA ALA A 433 -28.82 15.93 9.88
C ALA A 433 -29.97 16.00 10.88
N GLU A 434 -31.05 15.26 10.66
CA GLU A 434 -32.26 15.31 11.48
C GLU A 434 -32.09 14.49 12.76
N PRO A 435 -32.52 15.00 13.94
CA PRO A 435 -32.34 14.32 15.21
C PRO A 435 -33.14 13.01 15.31
N GLU A 436 -32.61 12.02 16.03
CA GLU A 436 -33.21 10.68 16.05
C GLU A 436 -34.56 10.63 16.80
N GLN A 437 -34.80 11.54 17.74
CA GLN A 437 -35.83 11.45 18.77
C GLN A 437 -37.23 11.94 18.36
N GLU A 438 -37.37 12.65 17.22
CA GLU A 438 -38.63 13.29 16.81
C GLU A 438 -39.18 12.71 15.50
N GLU A 439 -40.48 12.38 15.44
CA GLU A 439 -41.13 11.87 14.22
C GLU A 439 -41.47 12.99 13.22
N TRP A 440 -41.69 14.20 13.73
CA TRP A 440 -42.03 15.39 12.93
C TRP A 440 -41.17 16.57 13.36
N ILE A 441 -40.47 17.16 12.41
CA ILE A 441 -39.51 18.23 12.68
C ILE A 441 -39.83 19.48 11.86
N TYR A 442 -39.27 20.62 12.25
CA TYR A 442 -39.32 21.83 11.44
C TYR A 442 -38.16 21.84 10.45
N TYR A 443 -38.47 21.85 9.16
CA TYR A 443 -37.44 21.91 8.13
C TYR A 443 -36.70 23.25 8.22
N ASP A 444 -35.37 23.18 8.39
CA ASP A 444 -34.47 24.31 8.37
C ASP A 444 -33.18 23.94 7.62
N SER A 445 -33.00 24.52 6.43
CA SER A 445 -31.81 24.26 5.59
C SER A 445 -30.51 24.75 6.21
N TYR A 446 -30.59 25.70 7.16
CA TYR A 446 -29.44 26.27 7.86
C TYR A 446 -29.19 25.60 9.21
N GLN A 447 -29.91 24.53 9.55
CA GLN A 447 -29.65 23.74 10.74
C GLN A 447 -28.20 23.22 10.71
N THR A 448 -27.44 23.60 11.72
CA THR A 448 -26.05 23.20 11.90
C THR A 448 -25.95 21.92 12.72
N ASN A 449 -25.11 20.99 12.28
CA ASN A 449 -24.85 19.74 12.97
C ASN A 449 -23.34 19.54 13.17
N ASP A 450 -22.98 18.75 14.19
CA ASP A 450 -21.61 18.30 14.37
C ASP A 450 -21.23 17.34 13.23
N VAL A 451 -20.19 17.68 12.47
CA VAL A 451 -19.75 16.88 11.32
C VAL A 451 -19.36 15.46 11.72
N VAL A 452 -18.88 15.24 12.95
CA VAL A 452 -18.52 13.91 13.46
C VAL A 452 -19.76 13.01 13.57
N ILE A 453 -20.88 13.56 14.02
CA ILE A 453 -22.15 12.84 14.12
C ILE A 453 -22.67 12.51 12.72
N VAL A 454 -22.67 13.50 11.82
CA VAL A 454 -23.08 13.34 10.40
C VAL A 454 -22.26 12.23 9.73
N ILE A 455 -20.94 12.25 9.89
CA ILE A 455 -20.04 11.21 9.37
C ILE A 455 -20.36 9.83 9.96
N SER A 456 -20.60 9.74 11.27
CA SER A 456 -20.95 8.48 11.93
C SER A 456 -22.22 7.88 11.35
N ILE A 457 -23.28 8.69 11.19
CA ILE A 457 -24.55 8.25 10.60
C ILE A 457 -24.34 7.86 9.14
N PHE A 458 -23.56 8.62 8.37
CA PHE A 458 -23.28 8.33 6.96
C PHE A 458 -22.52 7.02 6.76
N ARG A 459 -21.52 6.74 7.60
CA ARG A 459 -20.79 5.46 7.59
C ARG A 459 -21.68 4.28 7.94
N ASN A 460 -22.61 4.46 8.87
CA ASN A 460 -23.59 3.43 9.22
C ASN A 460 -24.60 3.19 8.09
N LEU A 461 -24.97 4.22 7.34
CA LEU A 461 -25.85 4.12 6.16
C LEU A 461 -25.18 3.33 5.02
N ILE A 462 -23.94 3.68 4.66
CA ILE A 462 -23.20 3.04 3.57
C ILE A 462 -22.73 1.62 3.94
N LYS A 463 -22.40 1.41 5.23
CA LYS A 463 -21.77 0.21 5.79
C LYS A 463 -20.34 -0.03 5.28
N PRO A 464 -19.46 -0.67 6.07
CA PRO A 464 -18.11 -1.00 5.64
C PRO A 464 -18.11 -1.87 4.38
N PHE A 465 -17.25 -1.54 3.42
CA PHE A 465 -17.03 -2.32 2.20
C PHE A 465 -15.53 -2.39 1.87
N GLU A 466 -15.16 -3.43 1.14
CA GLU A 466 -13.81 -3.64 0.63
C GLU A 466 -13.78 -3.39 -0.88
N LEU A 467 -12.63 -2.91 -1.38
CA LEU A 467 -12.42 -2.73 -2.80
C LEU A 467 -11.95 -4.04 -3.41
N LEU A 468 -12.65 -4.51 -4.44
CA LEU A 468 -12.24 -5.68 -5.19
C LEU A 468 -11.02 -5.34 -6.05
N ASN A 469 -9.96 -6.14 -5.96
CA ASN A 469 -8.73 -5.91 -6.72
C ASN A 469 -9.01 -6.09 -8.23
N PRO A 470 -8.78 -5.05 -9.07
CA PRO A 470 -9.00 -5.12 -10.52
C PRO A 470 -8.30 -6.29 -11.22
N GLN A 471 -7.16 -6.75 -10.69
CA GLN A 471 -6.40 -7.87 -11.27
C GLN A 471 -7.15 -9.20 -11.23
N TYR A 472 -8.11 -9.37 -10.32
CA TYR A 472 -8.90 -10.60 -10.18
C TYR A 472 -10.24 -10.55 -10.94
N TYR A 473 -10.57 -9.44 -11.59
CA TYR A 473 -11.88 -9.25 -12.24
C TYR A 473 -12.14 -10.30 -13.32
N ASP A 474 -11.12 -10.60 -14.13
CA ASP A 474 -11.23 -11.57 -15.21
C ASP A 474 -11.38 -13.00 -14.66
N THR A 475 -10.59 -13.35 -13.63
CA THR A 475 -10.68 -14.65 -12.97
C THR A 475 -12.07 -14.87 -12.37
N ILE A 476 -12.55 -13.92 -11.57
CA ILE A 476 -13.88 -13.98 -10.95
C ILE A 476 -14.98 -14.04 -12.01
N HIS A 477 -14.85 -13.27 -13.10
CA HIS A 477 -15.80 -13.32 -14.20
C HIS A 477 -15.87 -14.70 -14.87
N GLN A 478 -14.72 -15.34 -15.11
CA GLN A 478 -14.68 -16.69 -15.71
C GLN A 478 -15.25 -17.76 -14.77
N GLU A 479 -14.95 -17.67 -13.46
CA GLU A 479 -15.54 -18.56 -12.46
C GLU A 479 -17.06 -18.44 -12.40
N LEU A 480 -17.57 -17.19 -12.32
CA LEU A 480 -19.00 -16.92 -12.33
C LEU A 480 -19.65 -17.41 -13.61
N LYS A 481 -19.03 -17.19 -14.78
CA LYS A 481 -19.52 -17.71 -16.06
C LYS A 481 -19.69 -19.22 -16.03
N GLN A 482 -18.74 -19.95 -15.45
CA GLN A 482 -18.86 -21.40 -15.27
C GLN A 482 -20.01 -21.75 -14.30
N ILE A 483 -20.10 -21.09 -13.15
CA ILE A 483 -21.15 -21.33 -12.15
C ILE A 483 -22.55 -21.13 -12.75
N PHE A 484 -22.76 -20.00 -13.42
CA PHE A 484 -24.03 -19.67 -14.07
C PHE A 484 -24.36 -20.65 -15.20
N LYS A 485 -23.38 -21.05 -16.02
CA LYS A 485 -23.60 -22.01 -17.09
C LYS A 485 -24.04 -23.39 -16.56
N HIS A 486 -23.43 -23.88 -15.49
CA HIS A 486 -23.76 -25.19 -14.91
C HIS A 486 -25.09 -25.19 -14.14
N ASN A 487 -25.46 -24.05 -13.54
CA ASN A 487 -26.61 -23.96 -12.64
C ASN A 487 -27.79 -23.15 -13.19
N LYS A 488 -27.74 -22.74 -14.46
CA LYS A 488 -28.72 -21.85 -15.10
C LYS A 488 -30.17 -22.25 -14.81
N ASN A 489 -30.52 -23.51 -15.03
CA ASN A 489 -31.90 -23.97 -14.90
C ASN A 489 -32.38 -23.88 -13.44
N LYS A 490 -31.57 -24.36 -12.48
CA LYS A 490 -31.90 -24.30 -11.05
C LYS A 490 -32.13 -22.86 -10.56
N LEU A 491 -31.23 -21.95 -10.96
CA LEU A 491 -31.35 -20.53 -10.62
C LEU A 491 -32.60 -19.91 -11.24
N THR A 492 -32.89 -20.24 -12.50
CA THR A 492 -34.09 -19.76 -13.20
C THR A 492 -35.36 -20.26 -12.53
N ASP A 493 -35.44 -21.55 -12.18
CA ASP A 493 -36.61 -22.15 -11.55
C ASP A 493 -36.95 -21.46 -10.22
N TYR A 494 -35.94 -21.19 -9.38
CA TYR A 494 -36.14 -20.47 -8.11
C TYR A 494 -36.54 -19.01 -8.33
N LEU A 495 -35.87 -18.31 -9.26
CA LEU A 495 -36.13 -16.89 -9.49
C LEU A 495 -37.52 -16.68 -10.13
N MET A 496 -37.95 -17.59 -11.01
CA MET A 496 -39.31 -17.59 -11.58
C MET A 496 -40.41 -17.68 -10.51
N LEU A 497 -40.19 -18.42 -9.42
CA LEU A 497 -41.16 -18.50 -8.31
C LEU A 497 -41.37 -17.14 -7.61
N ASN A 498 -40.39 -16.23 -7.71
CA ASN A 498 -40.42 -14.90 -7.11
C ASN A 498 -40.84 -13.80 -8.10
N GLY A 499 -41.16 -14.15 -9.35
CA GLY A 499 -41.55 -13.24 -10.43
C GLY A 499 -40.42 -12.89 -11.41
N ASP A 500 -40.74 -12.06 -12.41
CA ASP A 500 -39.79 -11.69 -13.48
C ASP A 500 -38.67 -10.73 -13.02
N ASN A 501 -38.92 -10.00 -11.94
CA ASN A 501 -37.98 -9.04 -11.37
C ASN A 501 -37.51 -9.52 -10.01
N CYS A 502 -36.23 -9.33 -9.74
CA CYS A 502 -35.61 -9.61 -8.46
C CYS A 502 -34.71 -8.46 -7.99
N ASP A 503 -34.52 -8.34 -6.68
CA ASP A 503 -33.43 -7.56 -6.11
C ASP A 503 -32.16 -8.42 -5.91
N LEU A 504 -31.04 -7.79 -5.57
CA LEU A 504 -29.78 -8.51 -5.28
C LEU A 504 -29.89 -9.49 -4.10
N THR A 505 -30.79 -9.24 -3.14
CA THR A 505 -30.98 -10.10 -1.96
C THR A 505 -31.67 -11.41 -2.34
N GLN A 506 -32.69 -11.34 -3.18
CA GLN A 506 -33.38 -12.49 -3.77
C GLN A 506 -32.43 -13.28 -4.66
N PHE A 507 -31.56 -12.59 -5.40
CA PHE A 507 -30.53 -13.23 -6.20
C PHE A 507 -29.54 -14.02 -5.34
N LYS A 508 -29.09 -13.45 -4.22
CA LYS A 508 -28.27 -14.16 -3.23
C LYS A 508 -28.97 -15.38 -2.65
N LYS A 509 -30.24 -15.25 -2.25
CA LYS A 509 -31.06 -16.36 -1.75
C LYS A 509 -31.23 -17.49 -2.78
N ALA A 510 -31.25 -17.17 -4.08
CA ALA A 510 -31.32 -18.17 -5.13
C ALA A 510 -30.07 -19.07 -5.16
N PHE A 511 -28.87 -18.49 -4.99
CA PHE A 511 -27.63 -19.27 -4.88
C PHE A 511 -27.61 -20.14 -3.62
N GLU A 512 -28.03 -19.57 -2.48
CA GLU A 512 -28.15 -20.30 -1.21
C GLU A 512 -29.12 -21.48 -1.33
N TYR A 513 -30.29 -21.28 -1.94
CA TYR A 513 -31.29 -22.33 -2.15
C TYR A 513 -30.80 -23.44 -3.09
N CYS A 514 -29.96 -23.09 -4.08
CA CYS A 514 -29.42 -24.05 -5.03
C CYS A 514 -28.17 -24.79 -4.53
N ASP A 515 -27.76 -24.56 -3.26
CA ASP A 515 -26.51 -25.05 -2.67
C ASP A 515 -25.27 -24.67 -3.49
N ILE A 516 -25.27 -23.46 -4.06
CA ILE A 516 -24.14 -22.93 -4.84
C ILE A 516 -23.35 -21.97 -3.95
N PRO A 517 -22.17 -22.37 -3.45
CA PRO A 517 -21.36 -21.50 -2.62
C PRO A 517 -20.76 -20.39 -3.49
N LEU A 518 -21.08 -19.13 -3.16
CA LEU A 518 -20.38 -17.96 -3.71
C LEU A 518 -19.42 -17.40 -2.66
N THR A 519 -18.25 -16.97 -3.11
CA THR A 519 -17.35 -16.19 -2.27
C THR A 519 -17.87 -14.75 -2.13
N GLN A 520 -17.46 -14.06 -1.06
CA GLN A 520 -17.85 -12.66 -0.86
C GLN A 520 -17.36 -11.75 -2.00
N GLU A 521 -16.21 -12.05 -2.59
CA GLU A 521 -15.68 -11.35 -3.78
C GLU A 521 -16.57 -11.56 -5.00
N GLN A 522 -17.05 -12.78 -5.24
CA GLN A 522 -17.98 -13.10 -6.33
C GLN A 522 -19.33 -12.38 -6.15
N GLU A 523 -19.89 -12.38 -4.94
CA GLU A 523 -21.13 -11.64 -4.63
C GLU A 523 -20.97 -10.13 -4.87
N THR A 524 -19.85 -9.58 -4.41
CA THR A 524 -19.52 -8.16 -4.59
C THR A 524 -19.37 -7.84 -6.08
N TYR A 525 -18.67 -8.69 -6.83
CA TYR A 525 -18.48 -8.53 -8.27
C TYR A 525 -19.81 -8.54 -9.03
N ILE A 526 -20.72 -9.48 -8.72
CA ILE A 526 -22.07 -9.51 -9.31
C ILE A 526 -22.78 -8.19 -9.04
N SER A 527 -22.81 -7.76 -7.78
CA SER A 527 -23.50 -6.53 -7.35
C SER A 527 -22.97 -5.28 -8.08
N ILE A 528 -21.64 -5.17 -8.18
CA ILE A 528 -20.95 -4.09 -8.90
C ILE A 528 -21.34 -4.09 -10.38
N ARG A 529 -21.29 -5.24 -11.07
CA ARG A 529 -21.62 -5.34 -12.50
C ARG A 529 -23.10 -5.05 -12.78
N MET A 530 -23.99 -5.50 -11.92
CA MET A 530 -25.42 -5.19 -12.05
C MET A 530 -25.68 -3.69 -11.88
N TYR A 531 -25.08 -3.08 -10.86
CA TYR A 531 -25.22 -1.64 -10.65
C TYR A 531 -24.56 -0.82 -11.76
N GLU A 532 -23.41 -1.23 -12.29
CA GLU A 532 -22.75 -0.57 -13.42
C GLU A 532 -23.66 -0.53 -14.67
N LYS A 533 -24.36 -1.63 -14.95
CA LYS A 533 -25.23 -1.78 -16.11
C LYS A 533 -26.56 -1.06 -15.96
N TYR A 534 -27.21 -1.18 -14.80
CA TYR A 534 -28.59 -0.71 -14.60
C TYR A 534 -28.71 0.59 -13.81
N ARG A 535 -27.64 1.00 -13.11
CA ARG A 535 -27.63 2.15 -12.17
C ARG A 535 -28.68 2.06 -11.06
N ARG A 536 -29.13 0.84 -10.76
CA ARG A 536 -30.07 0.50 -9.70
C ARG A 536 -29.83 -0.93 -9.23
N ILE A 537 -30.28 -1.27 -8.02
CA ILE A 537 -30.13 -2.63 -7.45
C ILE A 537 -31.44 -3.38 -7.18
N GLU A 538 -32.57 -2.72 -7.42
CA GLU A 538 -33.90 -3.29 -7.23
C GLU A 538 -34.63 -3.48 -8.56
N ASN A 539 -35.61 -4.39 -8.56
CA ASN A 539 -36.47 -4.70 -9.70
C ASN A 539 -35.67 -5.01 -10.99
N LEU A 540 -34.60 -5.79 -10.85
CA LEU A 540 -33.76 -6.23 -11.95
C LEU A 540 -34.39 -7.47 -12.59
N LYS A 541 -34.47 -7.51 -13.92
CA LYS A 541 -34.95 -8.72 -14.61
C LYS A 541 -33.93 -9.83 -14.46
N TYR A 542 -34.27 -10.90 -13.75
CA TYR A 542 -33.31 -11.96 -13.42
C TYR A 542 -32.71 -12.60 -14.68
N GLN A 543 -33.48 -12.70 -15.76
CA GLN A 543 -33.04 -13.27 -17.02
C GLN A 543 -31.86 -12.49 -17.62
N GLU A 544 -31.86 -11.17 -17.48
CA GLU A 544 -30.78 -10.34 -18.01
C GLU A 544 -29.49 -10.46 -17.19
N ILE A 545 -29.61 -10.78 -15.89
CA ILE A 545 -28.48 -11.09 -15.00
C ILE A 545 -27.86 -12.43 -15.41
N ILE A 546 -28.70 -13.46 -15.56
CA ILE A 546 -28.26 -14.78 -16.02
C ILE A 546 -27.59 -14.68 -17.39
N ASP A 547 -28.15 -13.88 -18.29
CA ASP A 547 -27.65 -13.71 -19.65
C ASP A 547 -26.30 -12.95 -19.70
N TYR A 548 -26.04 -12.06 -18.74
CA TYR A 548 -24.74 -11.38 -18.63
C TYR A 548 -23.59 -12.36 -18.37
N PHE A 549 -23.83 -13.45 -17.65
CA PHE A 549 -22.83 -14.47 -17.30
C PHE A 549 -22.92 -15.75 -18.17
N LYS A 550 -23.62 -15.72 -19.31
CA LYS A 550 -23.58 -16.78 -20.33
C LYS A 550 -22.26 -16.73 -21.12
#